data_AF-A0A4Q3MZK0-F1
#
_entry.id   AF-A0A4Q3MZK0-F1
#
_cell.length_a   1.000
_cell.length_b   1.000
_cell.length_c   1.000
_cell.angle_alpha   90.00
_cell.angle_beta   90.00
_cell.angle_gamma   90.00
#
_symmetry.space_group_name_H-M   'P 1'
#
loop_
_entity.id
_entity.type
_entity.pdbx_description
1 polymer ?
#
loop_
_entity_poly.entity_id
_entity_poly.type
_entity_poly.pdbx_seq_one_letter_code
_entity_poly.pdbx_strand_id
1 'polypeptide(L)'
;LYRPATAEATARLLGPLWAYLDALQPHLWRGGRQHPQNAAALRQMMADGELLLGLTFNPNEAANEIAARRLPSTVYSWQPAGGSVGNTHFLAIPINARAPEGAQVLINFLLSPEAQARKADISVWGDPTVLALDKLPAVERARFGDRPAPGQVEATVPVIPEPHGSWVEPLEREWLRRYGQ
;
A
#
# COMPACT_ATOMS: atom_id res chain seq x y z
N LEU A 1 -7.79 18.47 4.97
CA LEU A 1 -7.61 17.08 4.49
C LEU A 1 -8.70 16.16 5.04
N TYR A 2 -8.93 16.08 6.35
CA TYR A 2 -9.92 15.15 6.95
C TYR A 2 -11.36 15.69 7.08
N ARG A 3 -11.71 16.70 6.30
CA ARG A 3 -13.06 17.27 6.17
C ARG A 3 -13.34 17.46 4.68
N PRO A 4 -14.62 17.60 4.26
CA PRO A 4 -14.93 17.85 2.86
C PRO A 4 -14.07 18.98 2.27
N ALA A 5 -13.53 18.73 1.08
CA ALA A 5 -12.84 19.76 0.30
C ALA A 5 -13.79 20.94 0.00
N THR A 6 -13.27 22.16 0.13
CA THR A 6 -13.94 23.39 -0.30
C THR A 6 -13.02 24.15 -1.26
N ALA A 7 -13.56 25.12 -2.00
CA ALA A 7 -12.75 25.96 -2.88
C ALA A 7 -11.65 26.70 -2.10
N GLU A 8 -11.97 27.22 -0.92
CA GLU A 8 -11.02 27.92 -0.05
C GLU A 8 -9.94 26.96 0.49
N ALA A 9 -10.36 25.76 0.92
CA ALA A 9 -9.43 24.77 1.47
C ALA A 9 -8.47 24.25 0.39
N THR A 10 -8.95 23.99 -0.81
CA THR A 10 -8.14 23.52 -1.94
C THR A 10 -7.14 24.59 -2.38
N ALA A 11 -7.58 25.84 -2.56
CA ALA A 11 -6.71 26.96 -2.90
C ALA A 11 -5.58 27.16 -1.86
N ARG A 12 -5.89 26.98 -0.57
CA ARG A 12 -4.90 27.14 0.50
C ARG A 12 -3.93 25.96 0.63
N LEU A 13 -4.41 24.73 0.48
CA LEU A 13 -3.65 23.52 0.86
C LEU A 13 -2.92 22.85 -0.31
N LEU A 14 -3.40 23.02 -1.55
CA LEU A 14 -2.83 22.28 -2.68
C LEU A 14 -1.58 22.96 -3.28
N GLY A 15 -1.37 24.26 -3.06
CA GLY A 15 -0.21 24.98 -3.58
C GLY A 15 1.13 24.32 -3.21
N PRO A 16 1.40 24.03 -1.92
CA PRO A 16 2.64 23.35 -1.51
C PRO A 16 2.78 21.93 -2.10
N LEU A 17 1.67 21.19 -2.25
CA LEU A 17 1.67 19.86 -2.86
C LEU A 17 2.15 19.94 -4.32
N TRP A 18 1.57 20.85 -5.12
CA TRP A 18 1.93 20.98 -6.52
C TRP A 18 3.35 21.53 -6.70
N ALA A 19 3.77 22.47 -5.87
CA ALA A 19 5.16 22.96 -5.90
C ALA A 19 6.17 21.83 -5.64
N TYR A 20 5.86 20.91 -4.72
CA TYR A 20 6.67 19.73 -4.47
C TYR A 20 6.67 18.76 -5.66
N LEU A 21 5.49 18.46 -6.23
CA LEU A 21 5.37 17.55 -7.37
C LEU A 21 6.04 18.09 -8.64
N ASP A 22 5.92 19.41 -8.89
CA ASP A 22 6.61 20.09 -9.99
C ASP A 22 8.14 19.97 -9.85
N ALA A 23 8.67 20.10 -8.62
CA ALA A 23 10.09 19.91 -8.34
C ALA A 23 10.54 18.44 -8.44
N LEU A 24 9.65 17.49 -8.13
CA LEU A 24 9.93 16.05 -8.20
C LEU A 24 9.92 15.53 -9.64
N GLN A 25 9.07 16.08 -10.51
CA GLN A 25 8.81 15.60 -11.86
C GLN A 25 10.07 15.29 -12.70
N PRO A 26 11.12 16.15 -12.74
CA PRO A 26 12.33 15.88 -13.51
C PRO A 26 13.13 14.67 -13.02
N HIS A 27 12.94 14.26 -11.76
CA HIS A 27 13.61 13.14 -11.12
C HIS A 27 12.83 11.82 -11.25
N LEU A 28 11.57 11.88 -11.68
CA LEU A 28 10.79 10.67 -11.95
C LEU A 28 11.31 9.96 -13.21
N TRP A 29 11.03 8.66 -13.29
CA TRP A 29 11.40 7.86 -14.46
C TRP A 29 10.91 8.50 -15.75
N ARG A 30 11.79 8.54 -16.77
CA ARG A 30 11.55 9.23 -18.05
C ARG A 30 11.13 10.70 -17.92
N GLY A 31 11.54 11.38 -16.84
CA GLY A 31 11.18 12.77 -16.55
C GLY A 31 9.70 12.96 -16.22
N GLY A 32 9.06 11.93 -15.64
CA GLY A 32 7.65 11.95 -15.25
C GLY A 32 6.66 11.93 -16.41
N ARG A 33 7.13 11.70 -17.65
CA ARG A 33 6.26 11.52 -18.83
C ARG A 33 5.71 10.10 -18.97
N GLN A 34 6.28 9.16 -18.23
CA GLN A 34 5.82 7.78 -18.19
C GLN A 34 5.88 7.29 -16.75
N HIS A 35 4.94 6.44 -16.40
CA HIS A 35 4.87 5.80 -15.10
C HIS A 35 4.72 4.29 -15.29
N PRO A 36 5.23 3.47 -14.35
CA PRO A 36 4.94 2.05 -14.32
C PRO A 36 3.43 1.83 -14.33
N GLN A 37 2.95 0.95 -15.21
CA GLN A 37 1.50 0.73 -15.42
C GLN A 37 0.81 0.08 -14.22
N ASN A 38 1.56 -0.67 -13.41
CA ASN A 38 1.07 -1.37 -12.23
C ASN A 38 2.24 -1.78 -11.32
N ALA A 39 1.91 -2.33 -10.14
CA ALA A 39 2.89 -2.78 -9.17
C ALA A 39 3.83 -3.88 -9.70
N ALA A 40 3.36 -4.77 -10.58
CA ALA A 40 4.22 -5.81 -11.16
C ALA A 40 5.29 -5.21 -12.07
N ALA A 41 4.92 -4.24 -12.93
CA ALA A 41 5.87 -3.50 -13.76
C ALA A 41 6.86 -2.71 -12.90
N LEU A 42 6.37 -2.01 -11.86
CA LEU A 42 7.23 -1.29 -10.92
C LEU A 42 8.28 -2.21 -10.28
N ARG A 43 7.88 -3.40 -9.81
CA ARG A 43 8.80 -4.38 -9.23
C ARG A 43 9.82 -4.89 -10.23
N GLN A 44 9.41 -5.19 -11.46
CA GLN A 44 10.34 -5.61 -12.51
C GLN A 44 11.38 -4.52 -12.76
N MET A 45 10.96 -3.26 -12.87
CA MET A 45 11.87 -2.14 -13.07
C MET A 45 12.81 -1.90 -11.88
N MET A 46 12.37 -2.17 -10.64
CA MET A 46 13.25 -2.20 -9.48
C MET A 46 14.27 -3.35 -9.55
N ALA A 47 13.85 -4.55 -10.01
CA ALA A 47 14.74 -5.70 -10.18
C ALA A 47 15.83 -5.44 -11.22
N ASP A 48 15.46 -4.76 -12.31
CA ASP A 48 16.36 -4.41 -13.42
C ASP A 48 17.24 -3.19 -13.10
N GLY A 49 17.05 -2.55 -11.94
CA GLY A 49 17.81 -1.37 -11.52
C GLY A 49 17.45 -0.09 -12.29
N GLU A 50 16.32 -0.08 -13.01
CA GLU A 50 15.83 1.12 -13.70
C GLU A 50 15.29 2.18 -12.73
N LEU A 51 14.81 1.73 -11.57
CA LEU A 51 14.26 2.57 -10.52
C LEU A 51 15.08 2.42 -9.24
N LEU A 52 15.36 3.56 -8.60
CA LEU A 52 15.94 3.59 -7.27
C LEU A 52 14.87 3.39 -6.18
N LEU A 53 13.63 3.82 -6.45
CA LEU A 53 12.54 3.81 -5.49
C LEU A 53 11.23 3.37 -6.17
N GLY A 54 10.51 2.50 -5.48
CA GLY A 54 9.14 2.10 -5.82
C GLY A 54 8.20 2.29 -4.63
N LEU A 55 6.94 2.61 -4.92
CA LEU A 55 5.87 2.72 -3.94
C LEU A 55 5.13 1.38 -3.81
N THR A 56 4.87 0.95 -2.59
CA THR A 56 4.10 -0.25 -2.28
C THR A 56 3.14 -0.02 -1.12
N PHE A 57 2.01 -0.72 -1.14
CA PHE A 57 1.06 -0.76 -0.02
C PHE A 57 1.39 -1.86 0.99
N ASN A 58 2.30 -2.79 0.65
CA ASN A 58 2.69 -3.88 1.54
C ASN A 58 4.07 -3.59 2.16
N PRO A 59 4.17 -3.37 3.49
CA PRO A 59 5.45 -3.11 4.14
C PRO A 59 6.46 -4.26 4.01
N ASN A 60 6.00 -5.48 3.69
CA ASN A 60 6.84 -6.65 3.51
C ASN A 60 7.09 -7.00 2.04
N GLU A 61 6.72 -6.14 1.07
CA GLU A 61 6.86 -6.49 -0.35
C GLU A 61 8.31 -6.80 -0.73
N ALA A 62 9.28 -5.98 -0.33
CA ALA A 62 10.69 -6.26 -0.61
C ALA A 62 11.13 -7.63 -0.04
N ALA A 63 10.74 -7.95 1.21
CA ALA A 63 11.06 -9.23 1.82
C ALA A 63 10.41 -10.43 1.10
N ASN A 64 9.14 -10.31 0.71
CA ASN A 64 8.43 -11.36 -0.04
C ASN A 64 9.11 -11.61 -1.41
N GLU A 65 9.44 -10.54 -2.12
CA GLU A 65 10.06 -10.61 -3.44
C GLU A 65 11.51 -11.10 -3.39
N ILE A 66 12.26 -10.78 -2.33
CA ILE A 66 13.59 -11.35 -2.08
C ILE A 66 13.48 -12.85 -1.78
N ALA A 67 12.55 -13.26 -0.91
CA ALA A 67 12.32 -14.68 -0.61
C ALA A 67 11.94 -15.47 -1.87
N ALA A 68 11.20 -14.84 -2.79
CA ALA A 68 10.83 -15.40 -4.08
C ALA A 68 11.91 -15.24 -5.17
N ARG A 69 13.08 -14.66 -4.86
CA ARG A 69 14.20 -14.41 -5.79
C ARG A 69 13.84 -13.53 -6.99
N ARG A 70 12.88 -12.63 -6.82
CA ARG A 70 12.44 -11.66 -7.85
C ARG A 70 13.05 -10.28 -7.65
N LEU A 71 13.47 -9.94 -6.42
CA LEU A 71 14.26 -8.74 -6.13
C LEU A 71 15.63 -9.11 -5.55
N PRO A 72 16.68 -8.31 -5.82
CA PRO A 72 17.99 -8.52 -5.21
C PRO A 72 17.95 -8.23 -3.71
N SER A 73 18.81 -8.90 -2.94
CA SER A 73 18.86 -8.79 -1.48
C SER A 73 19.29 -7.41 -0.96
N THR A 74 19.67 -6.50 -1.85
CA THR A 74 20.00 -5.10 -1.55
C THR A 74 18.77 -4.20 -1.46
N VAL A 75 17.60 -4.67 -1.90
CA VAL A 75 16.35 -3.90 -1.82
C VAL A 75 15.76 -4.01 -0.41
N TYR A 76 15.21 -2.91 0.10
CA TYR A 76 14.53 -2.88 1.38
C TYR A 76 13.36 -1.91 1.36
N SER A 77 12.33 -2.24 2.13
CA SER A 77 11.19 -1.38 2.37
C SER A 77 11.48 -0.42 3.54
N TRP A 78 11.04 0.83 3.40
CA TRP A 78 11.19 1.85 4.44
C TRP A 78 9.95 2.72 4.50
N GLN A 79 9.76 3.43 5.62
CA GLN A 79 8.65 4.35 5.80
C GLN A 79 9.19 5.74 6.20
N PRO A 80 8.62 6.86 5.69
CA PRO A 80 9.05 8.19 6.09
C PRO A 80 8.84 8.45 7.58
N ALA A 81 9.81 9.09 8.23
CA ALA A 81 9.76 9.32 9.68
C ALA A 81 8.51 10.09 10.16
N GLY A 82 7.94 10.95 9.30
CA GLY A 82 6.70 11.68 9.57
C GLY A 82 5.42 10.85 9.46
N GLY A 83 5.52 9.57 9.11
CA GLY A 83 4.40 8.70 8.81
C GLY A 83 4.24 8.42 7.31
N SER A 84 3.45 7.40 6.99
CA SER A 84 3.01 7.09 5.63
C SER A 84 1.49 7.08 5.57
N VAL A 85 0.93 7.47 4.43
CA VAL A 85 -0.49 7.21 4.17
C VAL A 85 -0.70 5.70 4.21
N GLY A 86 -1.66 5.26 5.02
CA GLY A 86 -2.05 3.86 5.08
C GLY A 86 -3.52 3.71 4.71
N ASN A 87 -3.81 2.62 4.02
CA ASN A 87 -5.17 2.21 3.71
C ASN A 87 -5.43 0.80 4.26
N THR A 88 -6.70 0.43 4.28
CA THR A 88 -7.15 -0.92 4.61
C THR A 88 -7.95 -1.42 3.42
N HIS A 89 -7.67 -2.62 2.92
CA HIS A 89 -8.52 -3.27 1.93
C HIS A 89 -9.72 -3.94 2.59
N PHE A 90 -10.86 -3.87 1.91
CA PHE A 90 -12.13 -4.43 2.39
C PHE A 90 -12.61 -5.55 1.48
N LEU A 91 -13.25 -6.56 2.08
CA LEU A 91 -14.07 -7.53 1.36
C LEU A 91 -15.52 -7.05 1.39
N ALA A 92 -16.16 -6.98 0.22
CA ALA A 92 -17.53 -6.52 0.08
C ALA A 92 -18.37 -7.54 -0.71
N ILE A 93 -19.66 -7.62 -0.39
CA ILE A 93 -20.64 -8.41 -1.13
C ILE A 93 -21.50 -7.44 -1.94
N PRO A 94 -21.43 -7.47 -3.28
CA PRO A 94 -22.30 -6.65 -4.12
C PRO A 94 -23.78 -6.93 -3.85
N ILE A 95 -24.63 -5.91 -3.94
CA ILE A 95 -26.08 -6.04 -3.69
C ILE A 95 -26.77 -7.04 -4.64
N ASN A 96 -26.16 -7.30 -5.80
CA ASN A 96 -26.63 -8.23 -6.82
C ASN A 96 -25.85 -9.56 -6.85
N ALA A 97 -25.12 -9.90 -5.78
CA ALA A 97 -24.43 -11.18 -5.69
C ALA A 97 -25.41 -12.35 -5.81
N ARG A 98 -25.08 -13.34 -6.65
CA ARG A 98 -25.92 -14.54 -6.86
C ARG A 98 -25.96 -15.50 -5.67
N ALA A 99 -25.00 -15.38 -4.75
CA ALA A 99 -24.84 -16.24 -3.58
C ALA A 99 -24.25 -15.44 -2.40
N PRO A 100 -25.00 -14.49 -1.82
CA PRO A 100 -24.49 -13.63 -0.76
C PRO A 100 -24.13 -14.42 0.51
N GLU A 101 -24.86 -15.46 0.87
CA GLU A 101 -24.57 -16.31 2.03
C GLU A 101 -23.26 -17.08 1.83
N GLY A 102 -23.03 -17.59 0.61
CA GLY A 102 -21.76 -18.25 0.26
C GLY A 102 -20.57 -17.29 0.34
N ALA A 103 -20.76 -16.04 -0.10
CA ALA A 103 -19.74 -15.00 0.01
C ALA A 103 -19.44 -14.67 1.49
N GLN A 104 -20.45 -14.65 2.37
CA GLN A 104 -20.23 -14.46 3.82
C GLN A 104 -19.40 -15.58 4.43
N VAL A 105 -19.66 -16.85 4.06
CA VAL A 105 -18.85 -18.00 4.53
C VAL A 105 -17.39 -17.84 4.12
N LEU A 106 -17.13 -17.44 2.86
CA LEU A 106 -15.78 -17.19 2.38
C LEU A 106 -15.11 -16.04 3.14
N ILE A 107 -15.81 -14.93 3.34
CA ILE A 107 -15.28 -13.78 4.09
C ILE A 107 -14.94 -14.18 5.53
N ASN A 108 -15.80 -14.94 6.20
CA ASN A 108 -15.54 -15.47 7.54
C ASN A 108 -14.29 -16.37 7.57
N PHE A 109 -14.11 -17.23 6.56
CA PHE A 109 -12.89 -18.02 6.44
C PHE A 109 -11.66 -17.14 6.22
N LEU A 110 -11.72 -16.15 5.34
CA LEU A 110 -10.61 -15.24 5.06
C LEU A 110 -10.22 -14.41 6.30
N LEU A 111 -11.15 -14.16 7.22
CA LEU A 111 -10.90 -13.51 8.51
C LEU A 111 -10.44 -14.48 9.62
N SER A 112 -10.34 -15.78 9.35
CA SER A 112 -9.85 -16.75 10.33
C SER A 112 -8.35 -16.56 10.63
N PRO A 113 -7.86 -16.96 11.83
CA PRO A 113 -6.44 -16.92 12.13
C PRO A 113 -5.59 -17.75 11.16
N GLU A 114 -6.09 -18.88 10.67
CA GLU A 114 -5.39 -19.71 9.68
C GLU A 114 -5.16 -18.96 8.36
N ALA A 115 -6.22 -18.40 7.77
CA ALA A 115 -6.12 -17.67 6.52
C ALA A 115 -5.25 -16.41 6.67
N GLN A 116 -5.39 -15.69 7.78
CA GLN A 116 -4.62 -14.49 8.06
C GLN A 116 -3.14 -14.79 8.34
N ALA A 117 -2.82 -15.89 9.02
CA ALA A 117 -1.43 -16.32 9.22
C ALA A 117 -0.77 -16.69 7.88
N ARG A 118 -1.49 -17.41 7.01
CA ARG A 118 -1.01 -17.71 5.66
C ARG A 118 -0.83 -16.45 4.80
N LYS A 119 -1.70 -15.46 4.93
CA LYS A 119 -1.58 -14.16 4.26
C LYS A 119 -0.33 -13.39 4.72
N ALA A 120 -0.10 -13.37 6.04
CA ALA A 120 1.03 -12.67 6.64
C ALA A 120 2.38 -13.37 6.42
N ASP A 121 2.40 -14.64 6.03
CA ASP A 121 3.62 -15.39 5.72
C ASP A 121 4.34 -14.77 4.50
N ILE A 122 5.55 -14.25 4.75
CA ILE A 122 6.42 -13.61 3.75
C ILE A 122 6.79 -14.57 2.61
N SER A 123 6.82 -15.88 2.84
CA SER A 123 7.09 -16.85 1.77
C SER A 123 5.89 -17.04 0.82
N VAL A 124 4.71 -16.55 1.20
CA VAL A 124 3.46 -16.67 0.44
C VAL A 124 3.01 -15.32 -0.11
N TRP A 125 2.62 -14.39 0.75
CA TRP A 125 2.12 -13.06 0.37
C TRP A 125 2.75 -11.95 1.21
N GLY A 126 2.96 -12.17 2.51
CA GLY A 126 3.61 -11.22 3.42
C GLY A 126 2.74 -10.04 3.82
N ASP A 127 1.48 -9.95 3.39
CA ASP A 127 0.59 -8.83 3.71
C ASP A 127 0.09 -8.95 5.16
N PRO A 128 0.37 -7.99 6.07
CA PRO A 128 0.08 -8.10 7.49
C PRO A 128 -1.38 -8.44 7.83
N THR A 129 -1.57 -9.19 8.92
CA THR A 129 -2.90 -9.57 9.41
C THR A 129 -3.73 -8.38 9.88
N VAL A 130 -5.04 -8.47 9.70
CA VAL A 130 -6.00 -7.51 10.29
C VAL A 130 -6.46 -7.91 11.71
N LEU A 131 -6.00 -9.06 12.21
CA LEU A 131 -6.40 -9.57 13.52
C LEU A 131 -5.58 -8.94 14.64
N ALA A 132 -6.25 -8.62 15.74
CA ALA A 132 -5.62 -8.27 17.00
C ALA A 132 -5.00 -9.53 17.63
N LEU A 133 -3.71 -9.76 17.37
CA LEU A 133 -3.01 -10.99 17.80
C LEU A 133 -3.03 -11.18 19.31
N ASP A 134 -2.99 -10.10 20.09
CA ASP A 134 -3.11 -10.10 21.55
C ASP A 134 -4.45 -10.64 22.06
N LYS A 135 -5.50 -10.64 21.21
CA LYS A 135 -6.83 -11.18 21.55
C LYS A 135 -7.04 -12.63 21.13
N LEU A 136 -6.10 -13.24 20.39
CA LEU A 136 -6.22 -14.63 19.95
C LEU A 136 -5.88 -15.63 21.07
N PRO A 137 -6.49 -16.84 21.06
CA PRO A 137 -5.98 -17.96 21.85
C PRO A 137 -4.50 -18.25 21.52
N ALA A 138 -3.73 -18.73 22.51
CA ALA A 138 -2.29 -18.94 22.34
C ALA A 138 -1.94 -19.86 21.15
N VAL A 139 -2.73 -20.92 20.94
CA VAL A 139 -2.54 -21.85 19.81
C VAL A 139 -2.75 -21.19 18.44
N GLU A 140 -3.70 -20.26 18.33
CA GLU A 140 -3.98 -19.53 17.09
C GLU A 140 -2.95 -18.41 16.88
N ARG A 141 -2.54 -17.73 17.95
CA ARG A 141 -1.45 -16.73 17.90
C ARG A 141 -0.14 -17.36 17.43
N ALA A 142 0.15 -18.59 17.84
CA ALA A 142 1.37 -19.30 17.46
C ALA A 142 1.49 -19.59 15.94
N ARG A 143 0.41 -19.43 15.17
CA ARG A 143 0.46 -19.51 13.71
C ARG A 143 1.16 -18.33 13.05
N PHE A 144 1.18 -17.17 13.72
CA PHE A 144 1.85 -15.98 13.24
C PHE A 144 3.31 -16.06 13.62
N GLY A 145 4.20 -16.14 12.63
CA GLY A 145 5.64 -16.18 12.86
C GLY A 145 6.23 -14.77 12.92
N ASP A 146 7.00 -14.48 13.98
CA ASP A 146 7.82 -13.26 14.08
C ASP A 146 9.26 -13.58 13.73
N ARG A 147 9.54 -13.74 12.43
CA ARG A 147 10.93 -13.87 11.96
C ARG A 147 11.26 -12.70 11.05
N PRO A 148 12.21 -11.84 11.46
CA PRO A 148 12.71 -10.81 10.58
C PRO A 148 13.19 -11.40 9.26
N ALA A 149 12.73 -10.82 8.16
CA ALA A 149 13.16 -11.16 6.82
C ALA A 149 14.00 -10.03 6.21
N PRO A 150 15.04 -10.33 5.41
CA PRO A 150 15.79 -9.31 4.69
C PRO A 150 14.88 -8.41 3.86
N GLY A 151 15.08 -7.10 3.95
CA GLY A 151 14.34 -6.12 3.17
C GLY A 151 12.95 -5.75 3.72
N GLN A 152 12.49 -6.34 4.83
CA GLN A 152 11.24 -5.90 5.48
C GLN A 152 11.39 -4.51 6.11
N VAL A 153 10.28 -3.81 6.37
CA VAL A 153 10.30 -2.61 7.21
C VAL A 153 10.73 -2.99 8.64
N GLU A 154 11.81 -2.38 9.13
CA GLU A 154 12.35 -2.65 10.48
C GLU A 154 11.58 -1.92 11.59
N ALA A 155 11.18 -0.68 11.32
CA ALA A 155 10.45 0.16 12.27
C ALA A 155 9.19 0.71 11.61
N THR A 156 8.04 0.36 12.18
CA THR A 156 6.77 0.93 11.75
C THR A 156 6.64 2.37 12.25
N VAL A 157 6.20 3.25 11.35
CA VAL A 157 5.88 4.64 11.68
C VAL A 157 4.36 4.83 11.80
N PRO A 158 3.89 5.97 12.35
CA PRO A 158 2.47 6.25 12.41
C PRO A 158 1.79 6.20 11.04
N VAL A 159 0.63 5.56 10.99
CA VAL A 159 -0.25 5.59 9.82
C VAL A 159 -0.95 6.94 9.76
N ILE A 160 -0.78 7.63 8.63
CA ILE A 160 -1.51 8.85 8.29
C ILE A 160 -2.82 8.42 7.59
N PRO A 161 -3.99 8.86 8.06
CA PRO A 161 -5.25 8.52 7.40
C PRO A 161 -5.36 9.17 6.02
N GLU A 162 -6.10 8.54 5.13
CA GLU A 162 -6.42 9.14 3.84
C GLU A 162 -7.22 10.45 4.02
N PRO A 163 -7.07 11.44 3.12
CA PRO A 163 -7.95 12.60 3.09
C PRO A 163 -9.42 12.19 2.93
N HIS A 164 -10.33 13.09 3.30
CA HIS A 164 -11.76 12.91 3.03
C HIS A 164 -11.98 12.70 1.52
N GLY A 165 -12.85 11.76 1.13
CA GLY A 165 -13.00 11.33 -0.26
C GLY A 165 -13.31 12.46 -1.26
N SER A 166 -13.93 13.56 -0.83
CA SER A 166 -14.16 14.72 -1.70
C SER A 166 -12.89 15.50 -2.10
N TRP A 167 -11.70 15.14 -1.58
CA TRP A 167 -10.42 15.64 -2.08
C TRP A 167 -9.94 14.92 -3.34
N VAL A 168 -10.47 13.74 -3.66
CA VAL A 168 -10.04 12.94 -4.82
C VAL A 168 -10.25 13.70 -6.12
N GLU A 169 -11.49 14.14 -6.39
CA GLU A 169 -11.84 14.84 -7.62
C GLU A 169 -11.00 16.10 -7.91
N PRO A 170 -10.82 17.06 -6.97
CA PRO A 170 -9.98 18.22 -7.24
C PRO A 170 -8.49 17.87 -7.41
N LEU A 171 -7.98 16.83 -6.73
CA LEU A 171 -6.61 16.35 -6.90
C LEU A 171 -6.40 15.73 -8.28
N GLU A 172 -7.26 14.80 -8.68
CA GLU A 172 -7.19 14.11 -9.98
C GLU A 172 -7.30 15.10 -11.14
N ARG A 173 -8.24 16.03 -11.06
CA ARG A 173 -8.43 17.06 -12.09
C ARG A 173 -7.19 17.89 -12.30
N GLU A 174 -6.58 18.37 -11.22
CA GLU A 174 -5.38 19.21 -11.30
C GLU A 174 -4.13 18.40 -11.67
N TRP A 175 -4.04 17.14 -11.23
CA TRP A 175 -3.01 16.21 -11.68
C TRP A 175 -3.07 16.00 -13.19
N LEU A 176 -4.24 15.67 -13.75
CA LEU A 176 -4.43 15.47 -15.19
C LEU A 176 -4.16 16.76 -15.98
N ARG A 177 -4.56 17.92 -15.46
CA ARG A 177 -4.27 19.22 -16.09
C ARG A 177 -2.77 19.50 -16.18
N ARG A 178 -1.99 19.09 -15.17
CA ARG A 178 -0.54 19.34 -15.07
C ARG A 178 0.31 18.29 -15.77
N TYR A 179 -0.05 17.02 -15.65
CA TYR A 179 0.80 15.88 -15.99
C TYR A 179 0.11 14.82 -16.87
N GLY A 180 -1.16 15.02 -17.26
CA GLY A 180 -1.91 14.05 -18.07
C GLY A 180 -1.60 14.08 -19.57
N GLN A 181 -0.50 14.72 -19.99
CA GLN A 181 -0.07 14.84 -21.39
C GLN A 181 1.22 14.06 -21.63
#